data_AF-A0A662RXL8-F1
#
_entry.id   AF-A0A662RXL8-F1
#
_cell.length_a   1.000
_cell.length_b   1.000
_cell.length_c   1.000
_cell.angle_alpha   90.00
_cell.angle_beta   90.00
_cell.angle_gamma   90.00
#
_symmetry.space_group_name_H-M   'P 1'
#
loop_
_entity.id
_entity.type
_entity.pdbx_description
1 polymer ?
#
loop_
_entity_poly.entity_id
_entity_poly.type
_entity_poly.pdbx_seq_one_letter_code
_entity_poly.pdbx_strand_id
1 'polypeptide(L)'
;MRARTAALLLLLVSFLAAPPARVLSLPSAGQKAPEFELTTPEGEVVSSESLRGGYTLLVFFASYCSECRERLTHLAESWGACESARSIAVVLVGVGGSEEANRDFVQSLGVPGWTFVQDDREVWRDFGVRYLGSWVFIGPDWTVLASGEGEIDVDMLCRLAAPPVTAPARGYSVYGGWVDRRAAELVASQLGLETSTVPPVRADLVVVIGGPLANPAAGKILEGAGVSFNRTAEGVELRLPNGTALVVGGADWAQHDYAVVLSLDRGGALWVGAMGCTRYGTLAAAIWAAHHQALLKPGIGYLLEWSDLNGDGDVQIGEIRVASTFAIA
;
A
#
# COMPACT_ATOMS: atom_id res chain seq x y z
N MET A 1 -72.65 -1.48 27.01
CA MET A 1 -72.13 -2.11 25.77
C MET A 1 -70.82 -1.43 25.38
N ARG A 2 -69.74 -2.23 25.22
CA ARG A 2 -68.53 -1.97 24.39
C ARG A 2 -67.59 -0.83 24.87
N ALA A 3 -66.28 -0.96 24.95
CA ALA A 3 -65.35 -2.05 24.68
C ALA A 3 -64.04 -1.80 25.46
N ARG A 4 -63.32 -2.90 25.71
CA ARG A 4 -61.99 -2.98 26.32
C ARG A 4 -60.91 -2.48 25.34
N THR A 5 -59.66 -2.54 25.80
CA THR A 5 -58.38 -2.64 25.08
C THR A 5 -57.77 -1.37 24.49
N ALA A 6 -56.67 -0.91 25.12
CA ALA A 6 -55.38 -0.65 24.45
C ALA A 6 -54.28 -0.39 25.50
N ALA A 7 -53.87 -1.43 26.21
CA ALA A 7 -52.53 -1.49 26.80
C ALA A 7 -51.72 -2.44 25.93
N LEU A 8 -50.89 -1.94 25.01
CA LEU A 8 -49.94 -2.78 24.31
C LEU A 8 -48.81 -1.96 23.66
N LEU A 9 -47.61 -2.20 24.17
CA LEU A 9 -46.29 -2.12 23.52
C LEU A 9 -45.85 -0.81 22.84
N LEU A 10 -45.04 -0.03 23.58
CA LEU A 10 -43.92 0.74 23.04
C LEU A 10 -42.61 0.13 23.57
N LEU A 11 -42.29 -1.09 23.13
CA LEU A 11 -40.91 -1.58 23.12
C LEU A 11 -40.32 -1.14 21.78
N LEU A 12 -39.84 0.10 21.73
CA LEU A 12 -39.01 0.56 20.63
C LEU A 12 -37.70 -0.23 20.70
N VAL A 13 -37.57 -1.15 19.76
CA VAL A 13 -36.41 -1.97 19.49
C VAL A 13 -35.20 -1.05 19.37
N SER A 14 -34.40 -0.98 20.42
CA SER A 14 -33.03 -0.49 20.34
C SER A 14 -32.24 -1.57 19.62
N PHE A 15 -32.28 -1.55 18.29
CA PHE A 15 -31.29 -2.26 17.49
C PHE A 15 -29.95 -1.60 17.83
N LEU A 16 -29.20 -2.19 18.76
CA LEU A 16 -27.77 -1.94 18.83
C LEU A 16 -27.25 -2.23 17.42
N ALA A 17 -26.92 -1.19 16.66
CA ALA A 17 -26.03 -1.34 15.53
C ALA A 17 -24.74 -1.89 16.13
N ALA A 18 -24.55 -3.21 16.06
CA ALA A 18 -23.27 -3.80 16.32
C ALA A 18 -22.28 -3.02 15.43
N PRO A 19 -21.19 -2.45 15.99
CA PRO A 19 -20.18 -1.84 15.14
C PRO A 19 -19.80 -2.86 14.07
N PRO A 20 -19.66 -2.43 12.80
CA PRO A 20 -19.25 -3.35 11.75
C PRO A 20 -18.04 -4.11 12.25
N ALA A 21 -18.07 -5.44 12.13
CA ALA A 21 -16.94 -6.27 12.53
C ALA A 21 -15.70 -5.67 11.89
N ARG A 22 -14.78 -5.13 12.71
CA ARG A 22 -13.53 -4.59 12.20
C ARG A 22 -12.80 -5.75 11.56
N VAL A 23 -12.71 -5.72 10.24
CA VAL A 23 -11.88 -6.65 9.49
C VAL A 23 -10.44 -6.32 9.89
N LEU A 24 -9.84 -7.18 10.71
CA LEU A 24 -8.44 -7.07 11.08
C LEU A 24 -7.63 -7.25 9.80
N SER A 25 -7.08 -6.14 9.32
CA SER A 25 -6.19 -6.09 8.17
C SER A 25 -5.20 -4.98 8.40
N LEU A 26 -3.96 -5.20 7.96
CA LEU A 26 -2.93 -4.19 8.05
C LEU A 26 -3.37 -2.94 7.27
N PRO A 27 -3.06 -1.73 7.78
CA PRO A 27 -3.34 -0.50 7.06
C PRO A 27 -2.58 -0.52 5.72
N SER A 28 -3.28 -0.19 4.64
CA SER A 28 -2.76 -0.26 3.27
C SER A 28 -2.00 1.01 2.90
N ALA A 29 -1.11 0.93 1.90
CA ALA A 29 -0.35 2.09 1.46
C ALA A 29 -1.27 3.27 1.05
N GLY A 30 -0.93 4.48 1.49
CA GLY A 30 -1.73 5.69 1.33
C GLY A 30 -2.68 6.00 2.50
N GLN A 31 -2.95 5.02 3.38
CA GLN A 31 -3.74 5.25 4.60
C GLN A 31 -2.88 5.84 5.73
N LYS A 32 -3.51 6.52 6.70
CA LYS A 32 -2.83 6.86 7.95
C LYS A 32 -2.68 5.61 8.82
N ALA A 33 -1.49 5.41 9.38
CA ALA A 33 -1.28 4.36 10.36
C ALA A 33 -2.06 4.69 11.65
N PRO A 34 -2.55 3.68 12.39
CA PRO A 34 -3.11 3.91 13.72
C PRO A 34 -2.12 4.64 14.64
N GLU A 35 -2.65 5.48 15.52
CA GLU A 35 -1.86 6.14 16.55
C GLU A 35 -1.59 5.17 17.69
N PHE A 36 -0.39 5.21 18.26
CA PHE A 36 -0.04 4.44 19.44
C PHE A 36 0.91 5.20 20.35
N GLU A 37 1.01 4.70 21.57
CA GLU A 37 2.03 5.06 22.53
C GLU A 37 2.39 3.78 23.27
N LEU A 38 3.68 3.52 23.48
CA LEU A 38 4.19 2.39 24.28
C LEU A 38 5.42 2.90 25.06
N THR A 39 5.88 2.10 26.02
CA THR A 39 7.07 2.43 26.83
C THR A 39 8.15 1.38 26.60
N THR A 40 9.40 1.81 26.44
CA THR A 40 10.55 0.90 26.40
C THR A 40 10.80 0.30 27.79
N PRO A 41 11.52 -0.83 27.91
CA PRO A 41 11.93 -1.37 29.20
C PRO A 41 12.73 -0.38 30.06
N GLU A 42 13.40 0.59 29.43
CA GLU A 42 14.19 1.65 30.07
C GLU A 42 13.32 2.83 30.55
N GLY A 43 12.01 2.82 30.27
CA GLY A 43 11.06 3.85 30.70
C GLY A 43 10.89 5.01 29.71
N GLU A 44 11.44 4.91 28.50
CA GLU A 44 11.27 5.92 27.46
C GLU A 44 9.94 5.72 26.72
N VAL A 45 9.21 6.81 26.49
CA VAL A 45 7.93 6.75 25.74
C VAL A 45 8.22 6.77 24.25
N VAL A 46 7.68 5.79 23.51
CA VAL A 46 7.70 5.71 22.06
C VAL A 46 6.27 5.87 21.56
N SER A 47 6.01 6.93 20.79
CA SER A 47 4.68 7.22 20.26
C SER A 47 4.71 7.60 18.80
N SER A 48 3.55 7.50 18.16
CA SER A 48 3.32 8.03 16.80
C SER A 48 3.75 9.49 16.68
N GLU A 49 3.48 10.32 17.69
CA GLU A 49 3.90 11.72 17.72
C GLU A 49 5.43 11.87 17.72
N SER A 50 6.14 11.09 18.55
CA SER A 50 7.62 11.13 18.61
C SER A 50 8.30 10.64 17.32
N LEU A 51 7.61 9.81 16.54
CA LEU A 51 8.14 9.18 15.33
C LEU A 51 7.81 9.96 14.05
N ARG A 52 6.87 10.93 14.11
CA ARG A 52 6.53 11.81 12.99
C ARG A 52 7.75 12.62 12.54
N GLY A 53 7.80 12.91 11.25
CA GLY A 53 8.94 13.58 10.60
C GLY A 53 10.04 12.63 10.13
N GLY A 54 10.06 11.39 10.59
CA GLY A 54 10.98 10.33 10.13
C GLY A 54 10.26 9.17 9.44
N TYR A 55 11.02 8.27 8.84
CA TYR A 55 10.48 7.00 8.38
C TYR A 55 10.49 6.01 9.54
N THR A 56 9.45 5.17 9.63
CA THR A 56 9.32 4.18 10.71
C THR A 56 8.98 2.81 10.13
N LEU A 57 9.74 1.78 10.53
CA LEU A 57 9.39 0.39 10.34
C LEU A 57 8.91 -0.19 11.68
N LEU A 58 7.63 -0.54 11.76
CA LEU A 58 7.08 -1.31 12.87
C LEU A 58 7.11 -2.80 12.50
N VAL A 59 7.62 -3.65 13.38
CA VAL A 59 7.56 -5.11 13.21
C VAL A 59 6.97 -5.76 14.45
N PHE A 60 5.85 -6.46 14.29
CA PHE A 60 5.12 -7.12 15.37
C PHE A 60 5.59 -8.57 15.48
N PHE A 61 6.22 -8.94 16.60
CA PHE A 61 6.89 -10.23 16.75
C PHE A 61 6.71 -10.84 18.14
N ALA A 62 7.17 -12.08 18.29
CA ALA A 62 7.46 -12.66 19.60
C ALA A 62 8.71 -13.54 19.48
N SER A 63 9.54 -13.58 20.52
CA SER A 63 10.80 -14.34 20.56
C SER A 63 10.64 -15.84 20.37
N TYR A 64 9.47 -16.43 20.67
CA TYR A 64 9.20 -17.85 20.44
C TYR A 64 8.80 -18.18 18.99
N CYS A 65 8.52 -17.18 18.16
CA CYS A 65 8.14 -17.37 16.76
C CYS A 65 9.39 -17.64 15.91
N SER A 66 9.59 -18.89 15.50
CA SER A 66 10.75 -19.34 14.71
C SER A 66 10.97 -18.51 13.44
N GLU A 67 9.90 -18.31 12.68
CA GLU A 67 9.89 -17.60 11.41
C GLU A 67 10.22 -16.12 11.63
N CYS A 68 9.71 -15.52 12.70
CA CYS A 68 10.02 -14.14 13.06
C CYS A 68 11.51 -13.98 13.38
N ARG A 69 12.12 -14.96 14.07
CA ARG A 69 13.55 -14.92 14.39
C ARG A 69 14.40 -14.98 13.13
N GLU A 70 14.08 -15.88 12.21
CA GLU A 70 14.78 -16.03 10.93
C GLU A 70 14.70 -14.72 10.12
N ARG A 71 13.48 -14.19 9.93
CA ARG A 71 13.26 -12.97 9.16
C ARG A 71 13.91 -11.74 9.77
N LEU A 72 13.82 -11.55 11.08
CA LEU A 72 14.45 -10.42 11.76
C LEU A 72 15.98 -10.53 11.74
N THR A 73 16.53 -11.74 11.75
CA THR A 73 17.98 -11.96 11.56
C THR A 73 18.39 -11.57 10.14
N HIS A 74 17.64 -12.03 9.12
CA HIS A 74 17.90 -11.66 7.73
C HIS A 74 17.75 -10.15 7.48
N LEU A 75 16.74 -9.51 8.08
CA LEU A 75 16.57 -8.06 8.07
C LEU A 75 17.79 -7.36 8.68
N ALA A 76 18.28 -7.83 9.83
CA ALA A 76 19.45 -7.27 10.50
C ALA A 76 20.73 -7.40 9.66
N GLU A 77 20.94 -8.56 9.03
CA GLU A 77 22.10 -8.84 8.17
C GLU A 77 22.12 -7.95 6.91
N SER A 78 20.96 -7.70 6.32
CA SER A 78 20.82 -6.89 5.10
C SER A 78 20.65 -5.38 5.37
N TRP A 79 20.34 -4.98 6.60
CA TRP A 79 20.04 -3.58 6.97
C TRP A 79 21.14 -2.60 6.56
N GLY A 80 22.40 -3.01 6.70
CA GLY A 80 23.57 -2.18 6.38
C GLY A 80 23.71 -1.80 4.91
N ALA A 81 23.03 -2.51 3.99
CA ALA A 81 23.02 -2.20 2.57
C ALA A 81 22.09 -1.03 2.21
N CYS A 82 21.11 -0.71 3.08
CA CYS A 82 20.22 0.41 2.81
C CYS A 82 20.88 1.76 3.15
N GLU A 83 21.14 2.57 2.13
CA GLU A 83 21.68 3.92 2.29
C GLU A 83 20.80 4.82 3.16
N SER A 84 19.48 4.63 3.08
CA SER A 84 18.48 5.36 3.86
C SER A 84 18.28 4.79 5.28
N ALA A 85 18.96 3.70 5.67
CA ALA A 85 18.73 3.00 6.95
C ALA A 85 18.82 3.93 8.17
N ARG A 86 19.73 4.92 8.14
CA ARG A 86 19.90 5.89 9.24
C ARG A 86 18.73 6.86 9.41
N SER A 87 17.87 6.98 8.39
CA SER A 87 16.67 7.82 8.41
C SER A 87 15.40 7.04 8.78
N ILE A 88 15.53 5.72 9.00
CA ILE A 88 14.43 4.83 9.34
C ILE A 88 14.57 4.41 10.82
N ALA A 89 13.59 4.80 11.63
CA ALA A 89 13.41 4.25 12.96
C ALA A 89 12.84 2.83 12.83
N VAL A 90 13.51 1.83 13.42
CA VAL A 90 12.97 0.46 13.49
C VAL A 90 12.47 0.22 14.91
N VAL A 91 11.18 -0.10 15.02
CA VAL A 91 10.53 -0.39 16.30
C VAL A 91 10.01 -1.82 16.26
N LEU A 92 10.63 -2.67 17.06
CA LEU A 92 10.23 -4.06 17.23
C LEU A 92 9.23 -4.15 18.39
N VAL A 93 7.99 -4.51 18.06
CA VAL A 93 6.84 -4.53 18.97
C VAL A 93 6.56 -5.98 19.40
N GLY A 94 6.80 -6.30 20.66
CA GLY A 94 6.54 -7.63 21.22
C GLY A 94 5.05 -7.87 21.49
N VAL A 95 4.39 -8.73 20.72
CA VAL A 95 2.92 -9.01 20.83
C VAL A 95 2.59 -10.23 21.70
N GLY A 96 3.61 -10.87 22.28
CA GLY A 96 3.43 -12.00 23.19
C GLY A 96 4.77 -12.47 23.77
N GLY A 97 4.74 -13.50 24.62
CA GLY A 97 5.93 -13.93 25.37
C GLY A 97 6.25 -13.00 26.53
N SER A 98 7.41 -13.18 27.17
CA SER A 98 7.89 -12.26 28.20
C SER A 98 8.68 -11.11 27.58
N GLU A 99 8.57 -9.92 28.18
CA GLU A 99 9.35 -8.74 27.79
C GLU A 99 10.86 -9.03 27.78
N GLU A 100 11.35 -9.74 28.80
CA GLU A 100 12.76 -10.14 28.90
C GLU A 100 13.22 -10.99 27.71
N ALA A 101 12.47 -12.04 27.35
CA ALA A 101 12.87 -12.91 26.23
C ALA A 101 12.81 -12.18 24.88
N ASN A 102 11.85 -11.28 24.70
CA ASN A 102 11.75 -10.44 23.50
C ASN A 102 12.91 -9.45 23.42
N ARG A 103 13.21 -8.75 24.52
CA ARG A 103 14.33 -7.82 24.61
C ARG A 103 15.67 -8.51 24.34
N ASP A 104 15.91 -9.67 24.96
CA ASP A 104 17.14 -10.44 24.77
C ASP A 104 17.30 -10.88 23.32
N PHE A 105 16.21 -11.28 22.66
CA PHE A 105 16.23 -11.58 21.23
C PHE A 105 16.57 -10.35 20.39
N VAL A 106 15.93 -9.20 20.63
CA VAL A 106 16.25 -7.95 19.89
C VAL A 106 17.71 -7.55 20.08
N GLN A 107 18.23 -7.62 21.31
CA GLN A 107 19.65 -7.35 21.58
C GLN A 107 20.59 -8.31 20.84
N SER A 108 20.19 -9.59 20.69
CA SER A 108 20.98 -10.58 19.96
C SER A 108 21.12 -10.31 18.45
N LEU A 109 20.23 -9.49 17.87
CA LEU A 109 20.33 -9.07 16.46
C LEU A 109 21.52 -8.13 16.23
N GLY A 110 22.04 -7.49 17.27
CA GLY A 110 23.27 -6.68 17.19
C GLY A 110 23.16 -5.41 16.35
N VAL A 111 21.95 -4.96 16.01
CA VAL A 111 21.75 -3.73 15.22
C VAL A 111 21.53 -2.53 16.15
N PRO A 112 22.48 -1.58 16.22
CA PRO A 112 22.34 -0.42 17.10
C PRO A 112 21.22 0.50 16.61
N GLY A 113 20.47 1.07 17.56
CA GLY A 113 19.41 2.05 17.28
C GLY A 113 18.05 1.46 16.93
N TRP A 114 17.91 0.14 16.84
CA TRP A 114 16.60 -0.50 16.80
C TRP A 114 15.97 -0.48 18.19
N THR A 115 14.74 0.02 18.27
CA THR A 115 14.00 0.18 19.52
C THR A 115 13.13 -1.04 19.77
N PHE A 116 13.13 -1.54 21.00
CA PHE A 116 12.20 -2.57 21.45
C PHE A 116 11.15 -1.98 22.39
N VAL A 117 9.89 -2.36 22.16
CA VAL A 117 8.77 -2.08 23.06
C VAL A 117 7.93 -3.35 23.23
N GLN A 118 7.41 -3.59 24.42
CA GLN A 118 6.45 -4.65 24.67
C GLN A 118 5.02 -4.10 24.50
N ASP A 119 4.18 -4.80 23.75
CA ASP A 119 2.79 -4.40 23.56
C ASP A 119 1.94 -4.86 24.74
N ASP A 120 1.65 -3.94 25.64
CA ASP A 120 0.76 -4.09 26.80
C ASP A 120 -0.58 -3.34 26.64
N ARG A 121 -0.77 -2.65 25.51
CA ARG A 121 -1.95 -1.84 25.19
C ARG A 121 -2.78 -2.35 24.00
N GLU A 122 -2.45 -3.54 23.50
CA GLU A 122 -3.11 -4.18 22.36
C GLU A 122 -2.98 -3.37 21.05
N VAL A 123 -1.86 -2.66 20.87
CA VAL A 123 -1.54 -1.89 19.65
C VAL A 123 -1.63 -2.76 18.39
N TRP A 124 -1.24 -4.03 18.50
CA TRP A 124 -1.38 -5.00 17.42
C TRP A 124 -2.81 -5.09 16.86
N ARG A 125 -3.86 -4.92 17.69
CA ARG A 125 -5.26 -4.96 17.25
C ARG A 125 -5.62 -3.74 16.43
N ASP A 126 -5.16 -2.57 16.85
CA ASP A 126 -5.43 -1.31 16.14
C ASP A 126 -4.76 -1.31 14.77
N PHE A 127 -3.57 -1.90 14.66
CA PHE A 127 -2.89 -2.16 13.39
C PHE A 127 -3.47 -3.31 12.58
N GLY A 128 -4.49 -4.02 13.07
CA GLY A 128 -5.10 -5.13 12.34
C GLY A 128 -4.17 -6.33 12.15
N VAL A 129 -3.16 -6.48 13.01
CA VAL A 129 -2.19 -7.58 12.97
C VAL A 129 -2.91 -8.90 13.23
N ARG A 130 -2.74 -9.86 12.32
CA ARG A 130 -3.32 -11.21 12.46
C ARG A 130 -2.27 -12.29 12.70
N TYR A 131 -1.04 -12.06 12.25
CA TYR A 131 0.06 -13.00 12.35
C TYR A 131 1.31 -12.33 12.90
N LEU A 132 2.08 -13.04 13.71
CA LEU A 132 3.41 -12.59 14.11
C LEU A 132 4.33 -12.51 12.89
N GLY A 133 5.23 -11.54 12.88
CA GLY A 133 6.04 -11.18 11.72
C GLY A 133 5.36 -10.16 10.81
N SER A 134 4.16 -9.68 11.15
CA SER A 134 3.54 -8.55 10.45
C SER A 134 4.36 -7.28 10.62
N TRP A 135 4.43 -6.47 9.58
CA TRP A 135 5.20 -5.25 9.56
C TRP A 135 4.47 -4.14 8.81
N VAL A 136 4.75 -2.90 9.21
CA VAL A 136 4.20 -1.69 8.59
C VAL A 136 5.31 -0.67 8.45
N PHE A 137 5.51 -0.19 7.23
CA PHE A 137 6.44 0.87 6.91
C PHE A 137 5.70 2.20 6.71
N ILE A 138 6.10 3.22 7.45
CA ILE A 138 5.36 4.46 7.65
C ILE A 138 6.27 5.64 7.30
N GLY A 139 5.73 6.61 6.57
CA GLY A 139 6.43 7.82 6.16
C GLY A 139 6.35 8.97 7.18
N PRO A 140 7.05 10.09 6.91
CA PRO A 140 7.17 11.24 7.83
C PRO A 140 5.85 11.87 8.28
N ASP A 141 4.81 11.79 7.46
CA ASP A 141 3.49 12.36 7.75
C ASP A 141 2.54 11.35 8.42
N TRP A 142 3.06 10.20 8.84
CA TRP A 142 2.33 9.06 9.39
C TRP A 142 1.42 8.33 8.39
N THR A 143 1.73 8.43 7.09
CA THR A 143 1.09 7.65 6.03
C THR A 143 1.82 6.33 5.86
N VAL A 144 1.08 5.22 5.75
CA VAL A 144 1.64 3.92 5.41
C VAL A 144 2.17 3.94 3.98
N LEU A 145 3.41 3.49 3.81
CA LEU A 145 4.08 3.36 2.52
C LEU A 145 4.01 1.93 2.00
N ALA A 146 4.10 0.95 2.92
CA ALA A 146 3.95 -0.48 2.63
C ALA A 146 3.61 -1.24 3.93
N SER A 147 3.01 -2.41 3.81
CA SER A 147 2.76 -3.32 4.93
C SER A 147 2.74 -4.77 4.44
N GLY A 148 3.06 -5.72 5.31
CA GLY A 148 3.03 -7.13 4.94
C GLY A 148 3.10 -8.08 6.12
N GLU A 149 2.85 -9.36 5.85
CA GLU A 149 2.92 -10.47 6.82
C GLU A 149 4.08 -11.44 6.47
N GLY A 150 4.88 -11.08 5.47
CA GLY A 150 5.92 -11.89 4.84
C GLY A 150 7.33 -11.41 5.15
N GLU A 151 8.25 -11.74 4.24
CA GLU A 151 9.61 -11.21 4.23
C GLU A 151 9.61 -9.67 4.18
N ILE A 152 10.61 -9.06 4.79
CA ILE A 152 10.82 -7.61 4.72
C ILE A 152 11.91 -7.35 3.68
N ASP A 153 11.50 -6.83 2.52
CA ASP A 153 12.42 -6.45 1.44
C ASP A 153 13.11 -5.12 1.78
N VAL A 154 14.37 -5.19 2.20
CA VAL A 154 15.18 -4.01 2.59
C VAL A 154 15.38 -3.04 1.43
N ASP A 155 15.58 -3.53 0.21
CA ASP A 155 15.78 -2.67 -0.96
C ASP A 155 14.50 -1.87 -1.25
N MET A 156 13.34 -2.51 -1.11
CA MET A 156 12.04 -1.85 -1.23
C MET A 156 11.87 -0.76 -0.17
N LEU A 157 12.14 -1.06 1.11
CA LEU A 157 12.08 -0.06 2.19
C LEU A 157 13.04 1.10 1.92
N CYS A 158 14.24 0.81 1.41
CA CYS A 158 15.25 1.80 1.12
C CYS A 158 14.82 2.78 0.02
N ARG A 159 14.23 2.25 -1.05
CA ARG A 159 13.66 3.03 -2.16
C ARG A 159 12.47 3.88 -1.71
N LEU A 160 11.62 3.34 -0.84
CA LEU A 160 10.49 4.09 -0.26
C LEU A 160 10.97 5.23 0.64
N ALA A 161 12.04 5.01 1.40
CA ALA A 161 12.67 6.01 2.26
C ALA A 161 13.50 7.06 1.50
N ALA A 162 13.88 6.77 0.26
CA ALA A 162 14.68 7.68 -0.56
C ALA A 162 13.97 9.05 -0.70
N PRO A 163 14.71 10.15 -0.87
CA PRO A 163 14.12 11.48 -1.08
C PRO A 163 13.07 11.47 -2.21
N PRO A 164 12.02 12.30 -2.14
CA PRO A 164 11.11 12.47 -3.26
C PRO A 164 11.89 12.93 -4.50
N VAL A 165 11.52 12.39 -5.67
CA VAL A 165 12.00 12.93 -6.95
C VAL A 165 11.50 14.37 -7.05
N THR A 166 12.37 15.30 -7.44
CA THR A 166 12.00 16.71 -7.60
C THR A 166 10.82 16.85 -8.56
N ALA A 167 9.92 17.80 -8.28
CA ALA A 167 8.76 18.04 -9.13
C ALA A 167 9.19 18.24 -10.60
N PRO A 168 8.53 17.56 -11.56
CA PRO A 168 8.93 17.59 -12.95
C PRO A 168 8.72 18.99 -13.53
N ALA A 169 9.69 19.53 -14.26
CA ALA A 169 9.51 20.76 -15.02
C ALA A 169 8.74 20.51 -16.33
N ARG A 170 8.80 19.28 -16.85
CA ARG A 170 8.06 18.80 -18.02
C ARG A 170 7.44 17.44 -17.74
N GLY A 171 6.11 17.39 -17.72
CA GLY A 171 5.35 16.20 -17.38
C GLY A 171 4.29 15.87 -18.42
N TYR A 172 4.10 14.59 -18.72
CA TYR A 172 3.11 14.13 -19.70
C TYR A 172 2.26 12.99 -19.17
N SER A 173 0.95 13.03 -19.43
CA SER A 173 0.05 11.90 -19.30
C SER A 173 -0.20 11.29 -20.68
N VAL A 174 0.28 10.05 -20.89
CA VAL A 174 0.30 9.36 -22.18
C VAL A 174 -0.74 8.25 -22.22
N TYR A 175 -1.67 8.31 -23.16
CA TYR A 175 -2.76 7.32 -23.27
C TYR A 175 -2.89 6.78 -24.70
N GLY A 176 -3.41 5.55 -24.85
CA GLY A 176 -3.44 4.86 -26.14
C GLY A 176 -4.60 5.27 -27.05
N GLY A 177 -5.78 5.54 -26.48
CA GLY A 177 -6.99 5.84 -27.23
C GLY A 177 -8.11 6.41 -26.37
N TRP A 178 -9.27 6.64 -26.98
CA TRP A 178 -10.38 7.36 -26.33
C TRP A 178 -10.87 6.73 -25.02
N VAL A 179 -10.72 5.40 -24.86
CA VAL A 179 -11.17 4.65 -23.67
C VAL A 179 -10.48 5.14 -22.39
N ASP A 180 -9.19 5.46 -22.46
CA ASP A 180 -8.36 5.85 -21.33
C ASP A 180 -8.19 7.38 -21.20
N ARG A 181 -8.80 8.14 -22.13
CA ARG A 181 -8.66 9.60 -22.18
C ARG A 181 -9.12 10.28 -20.89
N ARG A 182 -10.26 9.84 -20.32
CA ARG A 182 -10.79 10.39 -19.05
C ARG A 182 -9.77 10.23 -17.91
N ALA A 183 -9.17 9.05 -17.80
CA ALA A 183 -8.18 8.76 -16.77
C ALA A 183 -6.91 9.61 -16.99
N ALA A 184 -6.49 9.80 -18.24
CA ALA A 184 -5.35 10.65 -18.58
C ALA A 184 -5.58 12.13 -18.29
N GLU A 185 -6.74 12.67 -18.65
CA GLU A 185 -7.11 14.06 -18.35
C GLU A 185 -7.20 14.32 -16.84
N LEU A 186 -7.70 13.34 -16.06
CA LEU A 186 -7.74 13.44 -14.61
C LEU A 186 -6.34 13.56 -14.01
N VAL A 187 -5.44 12.64 -14.37
CA VAL A 187 -4.05 12.64 -13.89
C VAL A 187 -3.33 13.91 -14.35
N ALA A 188 -3.49 14.29 -15.62
CA ALA A 188 -2.88 15.48 -16.16
C ALA A 188 -3.32 16.75 -15.42
N SER A 189 -4.61 16.88 -15.12
CA SER A 189 -5.14 18.00 -14.36
C SER A 189 -4.59 18.07 -12.94
N GLN A 190 -4.58 16.95 -12.21
CA GLN A 190 -4.12 16.92 -10.82
C GLN A 190 -2.60 17.07 -10.67
N LEU A 191 -1.83 16.59 -11.64
CA LEU A 191 -0.36 16.60 -11.61
C LEU A 191 0.26 17.75 -12.43
N GLY A 192 -0.56 18.59 -13.08
CA GLY A 192 -0.07 19.68 -13.92
C GLY A 192 0.68 19.19 -15.18
N LEU A 193 0.22 18.11 -15.82
CA LEU A 193 0.85 17.50 -16.98
C LEU A 193 0.13 17.87 -18.28
N GLU A 194 0.84 17.73 -19.40
CA GLU A 194 0.23 17.75 -20.74
C GLU A 194 -0.29 16.36 -21.12
N THR A 195 -1.45 16.28 -21.78
CA THR A 195 -1.93 15.01 -22.34
C THR A 195 -1.30 14.73 -23.70
N SER A 196 -0.91 13.48 -23.96
CA SER A 196 -0.38 13.04 -25.26
C SER A 196 -0.86 11.63 -25.60
N THR A 197 -0.92 11.29 -26.88
CA THR A 197 -1.16 9.91 -27.33
C THR A 197 0.13 9.15 -27.67
N VAL A 198 1.28 9.82 -27.60
CA VAL A 198 2.60 9.23 -27.82
C VAL A 198 3.58 9.71 -26.76
N PRO A 199 4.53 8.86 -26.32
CA PRO A 199 5.53 9.30 -25.36
C PRO A 199 6.40 10.44 -25.93
N PRO A 200 6.70 11.48 -25.13
CA PRO A 200 7.55 12.58 -25.55
C PRO A 200 9.01 12.13 -25.71
N VAL A 201 9.79 12.90 -26.47
CA VAL A 201 11.25 12.66 -26.62
C VAL A 201 12.01 13.05 -25.34
N ARG A 202 11.52 14.06 -24.60
CA ARG A 202 12.08 14.53 -23.33
C ARG A 202 10.96 14.84 -22.36
N ALA A 203 11.07 14.32 -21.15
CA ALA A 203 10.19 14.61 -20.03
C ALA A 203 10.94 14.30 -18.74
N ASP A 204 10.49 14.90 -17.64
CA ASP A 204 10.94 14.59 -16.30
C ASP A 204 9.97 13.61 -15.62
N LEU A 205 8.68 13.66 -16.01
CA LEU A 205 7.64 12.71 -15.62
C LEU A 205 6.82 12.26 -16.83
N VAL A 206 6.64 10.95 -16.97
CA VAL A 206 5.72 10.35 -17.95
C VAL A 206 4.77 9.41 -17.22
N VAL A 207 3.48 9.72 -17.21
CA VAL A 207 2.45 8.81 -16.69
C VAL A 207 1.77 8.10 -17.85
N VAL A 208 2.04 6.82 -18.04
CA VAL A 208 1.41 5.97 -19.05
C VAL A 208 0.10 5.42 -18.49
N ILE A 209 -1.00 5.77 -19.13
CA ILE A 209 -2.36 5.40 -18.74
C ILE A 209 -2.87 4.27 -19.63
N GLY A 210 -3.39 3.21 -19.01
CA GLY A 210 -3.93 2.04 -19.71
C GLY A 210 -2.87 0.96 -19.97
N GLY A 211 -3.29 -0.28 -19.86
CA GLY A 211 -2.43 -1.45 -20.04
C GLY A 211 -2.04 -1.73 -21.50
N PRO A 212 -1.16 -2.73 -21.74
CA PRO A 212 -0.59 -3.03 -23.07
C PRO A 212 -1.64 -3.48 -24.10
N LEU A 213 -2.83 -3.89 -23.66
CA LEU A 213 -3.95 -4.25 -24.52
C LEU A 213 -4.63 -3.02 -25.17
N ALA A 214 -4.47 -1.83 -24.60
CA ALA A 214 -5.11 -0.59 -25.04
C ALA A 214 -4.11 0.52 -25.38
N ASN A 215 -2.93 0.52 -24.74
CA ASN A 215 -1.89 1.51 -24.92
C ASN A 215 -0.54 0.85 -25.27
N PRO A 216 -0.06 0.96 -26.52
CA PRO A 216 1.24 0.40 -26.92
C PRO A 216 2.43 0.94 -26.12
N ALA A 217 2.32 2.14 -25.54
CA ALA A 217 3.38 2.70 -24.70
C ALA A 217 3.58 1.91 -23.39
N ALA A 218 2.54 1.21 -22.92
CA ALA A 218 2.60 0.40 -21.71
C ALA A 218 3.58 -0.76 -21.84
N GLY A 219 3.68 -1.38 -23.02
CA GLY A 219 4.62 -2.48 -23.25
C GLY A 219 6.06 -2.11 -22.91
N LYS A 220 6.48 -0.87 -23.22
CA LYS A 220 7.80 -0.37 -22.84
C LYS A 220 7.98 -0.33 -21.35
N ILE A 221 7.01 0.23 -20.61
CA ILE A 221 7.11 0.36 -19.14
C ILE A 221 7.14 -0.99 -18.44
N LEU A 222 6.37 -1.97 -18.96
CA LEU A 222 6.25 -3.30 -18.38
C LEU A 222 7.44 -4.20 -18.69
N GLU A 223 8.23 -3.87 -19.71
CA GLU A 223 9.48 -4.55 -20.01
C GLU A 223 10.44 -4.48 -18.82
N GLY A 224 10.89 -5.65 -18.36
CA GLY A 224 11.72 -5.79 -17.16
C GLY A 224 10.94 -5.71 -15.84
N ALA A 225 9.71 -5.19 -15.84
CA ALA A 225 8.94 -5.01 -14.62
C ALA A 225 8.36 -6.30 -14.03
N GLY A 226 8.36 -7.41 -14.79
CA GLY A 226 7.76 -8.68 -14.41
C GLY A 226 6.23 -8.64 -14.28
N VAL A 227 5.59 -7.57 -14.78
CA VAL A 227 4.14 -7.38 -14.79
C VAL A 227 3.61 -7.63 -16.20
N SER A 228 2.50 -8.36 -16.33
CA SER A 228 1.86 -8.60 -17.63
C SER A 228 0.34 -8.61 -17.55
N PHE A 229 -0.29 -8.22 -18.66
CA PHE A 229 -1.73 -8.26 -18.86
C PHE A 229 -2.03 -9.10 -20.10
N ASN A 230 -2.74 -10.21 -19.93
CA ASN A 230 -3.04 -11.14 -21.02
C ASN A 230 -4.54 -11.35 -21.15
N ARG A 231 -5.04 -11.41 -22.38
CA ARG A 231 -6.42 -11.87 -22.63
C ARG A 231 -6.46 -13.39 -22.52
N THR A 232 -7.37 -13.90 -21.72
CA THR A 232 -7.65 -15.33 -21.57
C THR A 232 -9.10 -15.62 -21.98
N ALA A 233 -9.51 -16.88 -21.94
CA ALA A 233 -10.91 -17.25 -22.17
C ALA A 233 -11.85 -16.75 -21.06
N GLU A 234 -11.31 -16.52 -19.86
CA GLU A 234 -12.07 -16.15 -18.65
C GLU A 234 -12.12 -14.64 -18.43
N GLY A 235 -11.21 -13.87 -19.05
CA GLY A 235 -11.15 -12.42 -18.89
C GLY A 235 -9.80 -11.83 -19.22
N VAL A 236 -9.41 -10.79 -18.49
CA VAL A 236 -8.06 -10.23 -18.52
C VAL A 236 -7.31 -10.70 -17.28
N GLU A 237 -6.19 -11.36 -17.50
CA GLU A 237 -5.29 -11.82 -16.46
C GLU A 237 -4.17 -10.80 -16.22
N LEU A 238 -4.00 -10.38 -14.98
CA LEU A 238 -2.86 -9.62 -14.47
C LEU A 238 -1.90 -10.58 -13.75
N ARG A 239 -0.62 -10.57 -14.13
CA ARG A 239 0.46 -11.26 -13.41
C ARG A 239 1.47 -10.27 -12.85
N LEU A 240 1.94 -10.55 -11.64
CA LEU A 240 2.96 -9.78 -10.93
C LEU A 240 4.28 -10.56 -10.79
N PRO A 241 5.40 -9.89 -10.47
CA PRO A 241 6.73 -10.51 -10.36
C PRO A 241 6.82 -11.60 -9.28
N ASN A 242 6.03 -11.46 -8.22
CA ASN A 242 5.98 -12.41 -7.11
C ASN A 242 5.16 -13.69 -7.43
N GLY A 243 4.69 -13.85 -8.68
CA GLY A 243 3.90 -15.00 -9.12
C GLY A 243 2.39 -14.86 -8.88
N THR A 244 1.92 -13.78 -8.26
CA THR A 244 0.48 -13.50 -8.15
C THR A 244 -0.14 -13.39 -9.54
N ALA A 245 -1.25 -14.10 -9.76
CA ALA A 245 -2.04 -14.06 -10.98
C ALA A 245 -3.51 -13.83 -10.61
N LEU A 246 -4.13 -12.81 -11.21
CA LEU A 246 -5.50 -12.37 -10.93
C LEU A 246 -6.24 -12.25 -12.26
N VAL A 247 -7.50 -12.69 -12.31
CA VAL A 247 -8.32 -12.63 -13.52
C VAL A 247 -9.53 -11.76 -13.24
N VAL A 248 -9.79 -10.80 -14.12
CA VAL A 248 -11.02 -10.00 -14.11
C VAL A 248 -11.88 -10.45 -15.28
N GLY A 249 -13.01 -11.10 -14.97
CA GLY A 249 -13.92 -11.69 -15.93
C GLY A 249 -15.15 -10.84 -16.21
N GLY A 250 -16.08 -11.40 -16.99
CA GLY A 250 -17.35 -10.72 -17.32
C GLY A 250 -18.26 -10.49 -16.11
N ALA A 251 -18.19 -11.34 -15.08
CA ALA A 251 -18.97 -11.19 -13.85
C ALA A 251 -18.51 -9.99 -12.99
N ASP A 252 -17.24 -9.61 -13.11
CA ASP A 252 -16.62 -8.54 -12.34
C ASP A 252 -16.81 -7.16 -13.01
N TRP A 253 -17.31 -7.15 -14.26
CA TRP A 253 -17.38 -5.95 -15.06
C TRP A 253 -18.19 -4.84 -14.38
N ALA A 254 -17.55 -3.67 -14.24
CA ALA A 254 -18.11 -2.48 -13.59
C ALA A 254 -18.48 -2.68 -12.10
N GLN A 255 -18.01 -3.75 -11.46
CA GLN A 255 -18.23 -4.02 -10.04
C GLN A 255 -16.91 -4.25 -9.30
N HIS A 256 -15.92 -4.82 -9.98
CA HIS A 256 -14.63 -5.18 -9.40
C HIS A 256 -13.54 -5.13 -10.48
N ASP A 257 -12.35 -4.63 -10.14
CA ASP A 257 -11.22 -4.63 -11.05
C ASP A 257 -9.89 -4.67 -10.28
N TYR A 258 -8.86 -5.18 -10.93
CA TYR A 258 -7.48 -5.11 -10.47
C TYR A 258 -6.67 -4.18 -11.36
N ALA A 259 -5.77 -3.46 -10.73
CA ALA A 259 -4.89 -2.54 -11.44
C ALA A 259 -3.50 -2.52 -10.81
N VAL A 260 -2.54 -1.98 -11.55
CA VAL A 260 -1.20 -1.70 -11.05
C VAL A 260 -0.90 -0.23 -11.21
N VAL A 261 -0.25 0.33 -10.20
CA VAL A 261 0.53 1.56 -10.32
C VAL A 261 1.98 1.21 -10.08
N LEU A 262 2.86 1.48 -11.04
CA LEU A 262 4.28 1.22 -10.91
C LEU A 262 5.12 2.38 -11.40
N SER A 263 6.31 2.53 -10.84
CA SER A 263 7.21 3.64 -11.15
C SER A 263 8.62 3.16 -11.45
N LEU A 264 9.27 3.70 -12.48
CA LEU A 264 10.61 3.34 -12.93
C LEU A 264 11.39 4.61 -13.30
N ASP A 265 12.68 4.64 -13.03
CA ASP A 265 13.56 5.63 -13.66
C ASP A 265 13.95 5.15 -15.05
N ARG A 266 13.80 6.01 -16.06
CA ARG A 266 14.34 5.75 -17.40
C ARG A 266 15.04 6.98 -17.94
N GLY A 267 16.37 6.94 -17.90
CA GLY A 267 17.20 8.03 -18.41
C GLY A 267 17.01 9.33 -17.63
N GLY A 268 16.78 9.22 -16.31
CA GLY A 268 16.56 10.37 -15.42
C GLY A 268 15.14 10.94 -15.45
N ALA A 269 14.23 10.32 -16.20
CA ALA A 269 12.80 10.62 -16.15
C ALA A 269 12.07 9.59 -15.29
N LEU A 270 11.12 10.03 -14.47
CA LEU A 270 10.22 9.14 -13.75
C LEU A 270 9.12 8.67 -14.71
N TRP A 271 9.02 7.37 -14.91
CA TRP A 271 7.98 6.72 -15.70
C TRP A 271 7.01 6.01 -14.78
N VAL A 272 5.75 6.43 -14.78
CA VAL A 272 4.68 5.86 -13.97
C VAL A 272 3.70 5.13 -14.89
N GLY A 273 3.39 3.88 -14.60
CA GLY A 273 2.34 3.14 -15.28
C GLY A 273 1.11 3.08 -14.39
N ALA A 274 -0.05 3.54 -14.88
CA ALA A 274 -1.34 3.38 -14.22
C ALA A 274 -2.26 2.54 -15.11
N MET A 275 -2.43 1.26 -14.78
CA MET A 275 -2.94 0.25 -15.73
C MET A 275 -3.90 -0.71 -15.03
N GLY A 276 -5.12 -0.82 -15.52
CA GLY A 276 -6.10 -1.82 -15.06
C GLY A 276 -6.30 -2.98 -16.02
N CYS A 277 -6.90 -4.06 -15.52
CA CYS A 277 -7.40 -5.14 -16.38
C CYS A 277 -8.53 -4.62 -17.29
N THR A 278 -9.35 -3.68 -16.80
CA THR A 278 -10.32 -2.94 -17.62
C THR A 278 -10.15 -1.42 -17.50
N ARG A 279 -11.09 -0.66 -18.10
CA ARG A 279 -11.14 0.80 -17.99
C ARG A 279 -11.40 1.28 -16.55
N TYR A 280 -12.09 0.48 -15.74
CA TYR A 280 -12.42 0.83 -14.35
C TYR A 280 -11.16 0.77 -13.48
N GLY A 281 -10.39 -0.31 -13.58
CA GLY A 281 -9.09 -0.44 -12.94
C GLY A 281 -8.09 0.60 -13.44
N THR A 282 -8.11 0.95 -14.73
CA THR A 282 -7.23 2.02 -15.25
C THR A 282 -7.59 3.37 -14.64
N LEU A 283 -8.89 3.67 -14.52
CA LEU A 283 -9.35 4.88 -13.84
C LEU A 283 -9.01 4.86 -12.34
N ALA A 284 -9.12 3.70 -11.68
CA ALA A 284 -8.73 3.53 -10.29
C ALA A 284 -7.23 3.78 -10.07
N ALA A 285 -6.38 3.18 -10.90
CA ALA A 285 -4.94 3.43 -10.87
C ALA A 285 -4.59 4.89 -11.11
N ALA A 286 -5.27 5.54 -12.06
CA ALA A 286 -5.10 6.96 -12.34
C ALA A 286 -5.48 7.87 -11.15
N ILE A 287 -6.66 7.65 -10.57
CA ILE A 287 -7.13 8.37 -9.38
C ILE A 287 -6.16 8.17 -8.21
N TRP A 288 -5.79 6.92 -7.93
CA TRP A 288 -4.90 6.62 -6.81
C TRP A 288 -3.52 7.26 -6.99
N ALA A 289 -2.90 7.13 -8.17
CA ALA A 289 -1.58 7.70 -8.45
C ALA A 289 -1.57 9.22 -8.29
N ALA A 290 -2.63 9.89 -8.73
CA ALA A 290 -2.73 11.34 -8.67
C ALA A 290 -2.90 11.88 -7.22
N HIS A 291 -3.55 11.10 -6.36
CA HIS A 291 -3.71 11.40 -4.93
C HIS A 291 -2.49 11.00 -4.07
N HIS A 292 -1.63 10.08 -4.56
CA HIS A 292 -0.52 9.50 -3.79
C HIS A 292 0.84 9.72 -4.44
N GLN A 293 1.12 10.91 -4.93
CA GLN A 293 2.37 11.26 -5.65
C GLN A 293 3.64 10.92 -4.86
N ALA A 294 3.62 11.08 -3.53
CA ALA A 294 4.75 10.77 -2.67
C ALA A 294 5.13 9.27 -2.67
N LEU A 295 4.19 8.40 -3.06
CA LEU A 295 4.38 6.95 -3.16
C LEU A 295 4.95 6.50 -4.51
N LEU A 296 5.02 7.40 -5.51
CA LEU A 296 5.52 7.10 -6.86
C LEU A 296 7.06 7.10 -6.88
N LYS A 297 7.65 6.04 -6.33
CA LYS A 297 9.10 5.87 -6.16
C LYS A 297 9.66 4.91 -7.23
N PRO A 298 10.78 5.23 -7.89
CA PRO A 298 11.42 4.32 -8.84
C PRO A 298 11.62 2.92 -8.28
N GLY A 299 11.29 1.91 -9.08
CA GLY A 299 11.43 0.50 -8.71
C GLY A 299 10.37 -0.01 -7.73
N ILE A 300 9.26 0.72 -7.53
CA ILE A 300 8.15 0.33 -6.67
C ILE A 300 6.86 0.15 -7.51
N GLY A 301 6.11 -0.90 -7.20
CA GLY A 301 4.78 -1.16 -7.72
C GLY A 301 3.75 -1.41 -6.62
N TYR A 302 2.49 -1.09 -6.92
CA TYR A 302 1.32 -1.27 -6.08
C TYR A 302 0.28 -2.06 -6.86
N LEU A 303 -0.19 -3.16 -6.29
CA LEU A 303 -1.40 -3.84 -6.75
C LEU A 303 -2.59 -3.14 -6.10
N LEU A 304 -3.50 -2.65 -6.93
CA LEU A 304 -4.74 -2.03 -6.51
C LEU A 304 -5.91 -2.96 -6.78
N GLU A 305 -6.88 -2.91 -5.89
CA GLU A 305 -8.20 -3.50 -6.02
C GLU A 305 -9.22 -2.36 -5.96
N TRP A 306 -10.13 -2.32 -6.92
CA TRP A 306 -11.30 -1.45 -6.89
C TRP A 306 -12.56 -2.30 -6.82
N SER A 307 -13.50 -1.90 -5.98
CA SER A 307 -14.82 -2.51 -5.86
C SER A 307 -15.88 -1.43 -5.79
N ASP A 308 -16.94 -1.53 -6.61
CA ASP A 308 -18.09 -0.63 -6.54
C ASP A 308 -18.90 -0.95 -5.26
N LEU A 309 -18.62 -0.23 -4.18
CA LEU A 309 -19.20 -0.53 -2.86
C LEU A 309 -20.59 0.08 -2.69
N ASN A 310 -20.90 1.11 -3.46
CA ASN A 310 -22.14 1.86 -3.35
C ASN A 310 -23.15 1.53 -4.49
N GLY A 311 -22.71 0.80 -5.53
CA GLY A 311 -23.51 0.35 -6.65
C GLY A 311 -23.78 1.42 -7.72
N ASP A 312 -23.01 2.52 -7.74
CA ASP A 312 -23.19 3.63 -8.69
C ASP A 312 -22.38 3.46 -9.99
N GLY A 313 -21.46 2.49 -10.03
CA GLY A 313 -20.61 2.18 -11.17
C GLY A 313 -19.55 3.24 -11.48
N ASP A 314 -19.37 4.25 -10.63
CA ASP A 314 -18.30 5.24 -10.72
C ASP A 314 -17.10 4.80 -9.87
N VAL A 315 -15.89 5.11 -10.35
CA VAL A 315 -14.67 4.79 -9.61
C VAL A 315 -14.35 5.92 -8.63
N GLN A 316 -14.37 5.62 -7.34
CA GLN A 316 -14.13 6.61 -6.28
C GLN A 316 -12.88 6.27 -5.46
N ILE A 317 -12.15 7.30 -4.98
CA ILE A 317 -10.92 7.08 -4.20
C ILE A 317 -11.14 6.21 -2.95
N GLY A 318 -12.32 6.31 -2.31
CA GLY A 318 -12.67 5.52 -1.12
C GLY A 318 -12.94 4.04 -1.39
N GLU A 319 -13.06 3.66 -2.66
CA GLU A 319 -13.30 2.29 -3.11
C GLU A 319 -12.03 1.58 -3.59
N ILE A 320 -10.91 2.30 -3.59
CA ILE A 320 -9.63 1.80 -4.08
C ILE A 320 -8.78 1.40 -2.89
N ARG A 321 -8.33 0.14 -2.89
CA ARG A 321 -7.47 -0.43 -1.87
C ARG A 321 -6.14 -0.88 -2.49
N VAL A 322 -5.04 -0.61 -1.80
CA VAL A 322 -3.75 -1.24 -2.13
C VAL A 322 -3.75 -2.64 -1.55
N ALA A 323 -3.82 -3.66 -2.40
CA ALA A 323 -3.79 -5.05 -1.99
C ALA A 323 -2.37 -5.53 -1.63
N SER A 324 -1.35 -5.03 -2.34
CA SER A 324 0.06 -5.28 -2.01
C SER A 324 0.99 -4.23 -2.61
N THR A 325 2.18 -4.12 -2.02
CA THR A 325 3.32 -3.37 -2.57
C THR A 325 4.39 -4.36 -2.99
N PHE A 326 5.08 -4.12 -4.10
CA PHE A 326 6.11 -5.01 -4.63
C PHE A 326 7.29 -4.23 -5.22
N ALA A 327 8.48 -4.80 -5.09
CA ALA A 327 9.67 -4.28 -5.75
C ALA A 327 9.69 -4.66 -7.24
N ILE A 328 10.31 -3.80 -8.03
CA ILE A 328 10.59 -4.04 -9.45
C ILE A 328 12.11 -4.10 -9.65
N ALA A 329 12.57 -5.08 -10.42
CA ALA A 329 13.98 -5.27 -10.73
C ALA A 329 14.56 -4.10 -11.54
#